data_AF-A0A843J4G7-F1
#
_entry.id   AF-A0A843J4G7-F1
#
_cell.length_a   1.000
_cell.length_b   1.000
_cell.length_c   1.000
_cell.angle_alpha   90.00
_cell.angle_beta   90.00
_cell.angle_gamma   90.00
#
_symmetry.space_group_name_H-M   'P 1'
#
loop_
_entity.id
_entity.type
_entity.pdbx_description
1 polymer ?
#
loop_
_entity_poly.entity_id
_entity_poly.type
_entity_poly.pdbx_seq_one_letter_code
_entity_poly.pdbx_strand_id
1 'polypeptide(L)'
;MEYDEYVVDLNADCTCGCMEGDRFHKIYHFPNDYGASVVNNPKLNGFNDEGFRVMPLVFESFEDYSTVKLPIFGKNVVDCKSWEEAVEAMTQIKNLKKE
;
A
#
# COMPACT_ATOMS: atom_id res chain seq x y z
N MET A 1 13.54 2.15 8.93
CA MET A 1 12.35 2.21 9.82
C MET A 1 12.18 0.80 10.38
N GLU A 2 12.04 0.64 11.70
CA GLU A 2 11.77 -0.66 12.32
C GLU A 2 10.26 -0.92 12.28
N TYR A 3 9.79 -1.66 11.27
CA TYR A 3 8.41 -2.13 11.18
C TYR A 3 8.43 -3.62 10.86
N ASP A 4 7.38 -4.32 11.26
CA ASP A 4 7.12 -5.66 10.77
C ASP A 4 6.69 -5.56 9.29
N GLU A 5 7.69 -5.61 8.39
CA GLU A 5 7.50 -5.71 6.94
C GLU A 5 7.30 -7.17 6.58
N TYR A 6 6.15 -7.49 5.99
CA TYR A 6 5.97 -8.78 5.33
C TYR A 6 5.70 -8.53 3.85
N VAL A 7 6.57 -9.09 3.03
CA VAL A 7 6.40 -9.09 1.58
C VAL A 7 5.42 -10.20 1.24
N VAL A 8 4.21 -9.83 0.83
CA VAL A 8 3.23 -10.79 0.35
C VAL A 8 3.31 -10.81 -1.17
N ASP A 9 3.74 -11.95 -1.72
CA ASP A 9 3.70 -12.17 -3.16
C ASP A 9 2.26 -12.50 -3.58
N LEU A 10 1.54 -11.48 -4.03
CA LEU A 10 0.17 -11.63 -4.55
C LEU A 10 0.12 -12.06 -6.02
N ASN A 11 1.25 -12.39 -6.67
CA ASN A 11 1.23 -12.98 -8.01
C ASN A 11 0.54 -14.35 -8.05
N ALA A 12 0.32 -14.99 -6.90
CA ALA A 12 -0.33 -16.29 -6.83
C ALA A 12 -1.79 -16.31 -7.32
N ASP A 13 -2.53 -15.19 -7.26
CA ASP A 13 -3.98 -15.14 -7.54
C ASP A 13 -4.45 -13.98 -8.45
N CYS A 14 -3.53 -13.29 -9.12
CA CYS A 14 -3.90 -12.17 -9.99
C CYS A 14 -4.55 -12.64 -11.30
N THR A 15 -5.88 -12.49 -11.41
CA THR A 15 -6.67 -12.90 -12.59
C THR A 15 -6.73 -11.86 -13.71
N CYS A 16 -6.20 -10.64 -13.53
CA CYS A 16 -6.37 -9.53 -14.48
C CYS A 16 -5.50 -9.61 -15.75
N GLY A 17 -4.64 -10.62 -15.88
CA GLY A 17 -3.77 -10.79 -17.06
C GLY A 17 -2.68 -9.73 -17.21
N CYS A 18 -2.41 -8.96 -16.16
CA CYS A 18 -1.48 -7.84 -16.16
C CYS A 18 0.01 -8.26 -16.02
N MET A 19 0.30 -9.58 -16.09
CA MET A 19 1.52 -10.26 -15.62
C MET A 19 2.67 -10.33 -16.64
N GLU A 20 3.34 -9.19 -16.86
CA GLU A 20 4.75 -9.17 -17.32
C GLU A 20 5.57 -8.20 -16.44
N GLY A 21 5.40 -8.27 -15.13
CA GLY A 21 6.15 -7.40 -14.23
C GLY A 21 6.16 -7.96 -12.83
N ASP A 22 7.36 -8.03 -12.25
CA ASP A 22 7.64 -8.36 -10.86
C ASP A 22 6.96 -7.35 -9.90
N ARG A 23 5.62 -7.42 -9.79
CA ARG A 23 4.82 -6.56 -8.92
C ARG A 23 4.68 -7.22 -7.55
N PHE A 24 5.60 -6.89 -6.66
CA PHE A 24 5.51 -7.26 -5.26
C PHE A 24 4.62 -6.26 -4.51
N HIS A 25 3.63 -6.77 -3.78
CA HIS A 25 2.90 -5.96 -2.81
C HIS A 25 3.63 -6.04 -1.48
N LYS A 26 4.19 -4.92 -1.06
CA LYS A 26 4.73 -4.80 0.29
C LYS A 26 3.61 -4.43 1.24
N ILE A 27 3.30 -5.31 2.18
CA ILE A 27 2.25 -5.07 3.17
C ILE A 27 2.92 -4.66 4.48
N TYR A 28 2.51 -3.51 4.99
CA TYR A 28 2.95 -2.97 6.26
C TYR A 28 1.78 -2.96 7.22
N HIS A 29 1.90 -3.66 8.34
CA HIS A 29 0.97 -3.59 9.45
C HIS A 29 1.51 -2.60 10.49
N PHE A 30 0.70 -1.62 10.88
CA PHE A 30 1.08 -0.60 11.86
C PHE A 30 0.43 -0.90 13.22
N PRO A 31 1.03 -0.41 14.34
CA PRO A 31 0.50 -0.68 15.68
C PRO A 31 -0.89 -0.10 16.00
N ASN A 32 -1.49 0.66 15.09
CA ASN A 32 -2.79 1.29 15.25
C ASN A 32 -3.93 0.53 14.55
N ASP A 33 -3.72 -0.77 14.27
CA ASP A 33 -4.60 -1.65 13.50
C ASP A 33 -4.83 -1.19 12.04
N TYR A 34 -4.10 -0.18 11.57
CA TYR A 34 -4.07 0.18 10.15
C TYR A 34 -2.82 -0.40 9.49
N GLY A 35 -2.81 -0.36 8.17
CA GLY A 35 -1.63 -0.70 7.40
C GLY A 35 -1.66 -0.11 6.01
N ALA A 36 -0.70 -0.54 5.21
CA ALA A 36 -0.60 -0.12 3.83
C ALA A 36 -0.10 -1.26 2.95
N SER A 37 -0.75 -1.46 1.80
CA SER A 37 -0.17 -2.19 0.68
C SER A 37 0.53 -1.19 -0.22
N VAL A 38 1.82 -1.39 -0.47
CA VAL A 38 2.62 -0.55 -1.38
C VAL A 38 3.08 -1.38 -2.56
N VAL A 39 2.84 -0.88 -3.76
CA VAL A 39 3.25 -1.54 -5.00
C VAL A 39 3.99 -0.56 -5.89
N ASN A 40 5.05 -1.03 -6.55
CA ASN A 40 5.71 -0.29 -7.62
C ASN A 40 4.74 -0.17 -8.80
N ASN A 41 4.57 1.01 -9.36
CA ASN A 41 3.63 1.25 -10.45
C ASN A 41 4.35 1.45 -11.79
N PRO A 42 4.84 0.39 -12.46
CA PRO A 42 5.26 0.54 -13.83
C PRO A 42 4.01 0.46 -14.71
N LYS A 43 3.89 1.37 -15.69
CA LYS A 43 3.00 1.32 -16.87
C LYS A 43 1.60 1.97 -16.78
N LEU A 44 1.41 3.07 -16.05
CA LEU A 44 0.31 4.01 -16.35
C LEU A 44 0.89 5.23 -17.07
N ASN A 45 0.41 5.54 -18.28
CA ASN A 45 0.81 6.77 -18.98
C ASN A 45 0.52 8.00 -18.11
N GLY A 46 1.56 8.78 -17.79
CA GLY A 46 1.49 9.91 -16.88
C GLY A 46 1.86 9.61 -15.42
N PHE A 47 2.19 8.35 -15.09
CA PHE A 47 2.80 7.96 -13.83
C PHE A 47 4.32 7.87 -13.98
N ASN A 48 5.07 8.28 -12.96
CA ASN A 48 6.53 8.11 -12.98
C ASN A 48 6.87 6.62 -13.01
N ASP A 49 7.87 6.22 -13.81
CA ASP A 49 8.35 4.83 -13.87
C ASP A 49 8.90 4.36 -12.51
N GLU A 50 9.30 5.30 -11.66
CA GLU A 50 9.74 5.10 -10.27
C GLU A 50 8.60 5.31 -9.24
N GLY A 51 7.36 5.45 -9.70
CA GLY A 51 6.21 5.75 -8.86
C GLY A 51 5.72 4.57 -8.03
N PHE A 52 5.04 4.88 -6.93
CA PHE A 52 4.45 3.92 -6.02
C PHE A 52 2.96 4.17 -5.86
N ARG A 53 2.20 3.11 -5.59
CA ARG A 53 0.81 3.22 -5.16
C ARG A 53 0.69 2.66 -3.75
N VAL A 54 0.13 3.47 -2.86
CA VAL A 54 -0.15 3.11 -1.47
C VAL A 54 -1.66 2.91 -1.32
N MET A 55 -2.07 1.74 -0.86
CA MET A 55 -3.47 1.44 -0.54
C MET A 55 -3.60 1.27 0.98
N PRO A 56 -4.42 2.08 1.66
CA PRO A 56 -4.65 1.91 3.08
C PRO A 56 -5.40 0.61 3.39
N LEU A 57 -4.99 -0.02 4.48
CA LEU A 57 -5.58 -1.25 4.99
C LEU A 57 -6.05 -1.04 6.44
N VAL A 58 -7.03 -1.82 6.86
CA VAL A 58 -7.38 -2.03 8.27
C VAL A 58 -7.23 -3.51 8.58
N PHE A 59 -6.60 -3.81 9.71
CA PHE A 59 -6.32 -5.15 10.21
C PHE A 59 -7.34 -5.50 11.30
N GLU A 60 -7.98 -6.66 11.15
CA GLU A 60 -8.83 -7.27 12.19
C GLU A 60 -8.03 -8.29 13.01
N SER A 61 -7.04 -8.92 12.36
CA SER A 61 -6.02 -9.77 12.95
C SER A 61 -4.71 -9.56 12.19
N PHE A 62 -3.64 -10.25 12.58
CA PHE A 62 -2.37 -10.18 11.84
C PHE A 62 -2.49 -10.67 10.38
N GLU A 63 -3.33 -11.67 10.13
CA GLU A 63 -3.52 -12.27 8.81
C GLU A 63 -4.78 -11.76 8.09
N ASP A 64 -5.73 -11.18 8.85
CA ASP A 64 -7.00 -10.69 8.32
C ASP A 64 -6.99 -9.17 8.18
N TYR A 65 -6.98 -8.69 6.94
CA TYR A 65 -7.03 -7.27 6.61
C TYR A 65 -7.91 -6.97 5.41
N SER A 66 -8.41 -5.74 5.33
CA SER A 66 -9.22 -5.25 4.22
C SER A 66 -8.81 -3.84 3.80
N THR A 67 -9.07 -3.47 2.54
CA THR A 67 -8.80 -2.11 2.07
C THR A 67 -9.78 -1.11 2.68
N VAL A 68 -9.29 0.03 3.14
CA VAL A 68 -10.10 1.08 3.73
C VAL A 68 -9.94 2.40 3.00
N LYS A 69 -11.03 3.17 2.90
CA LYS A 69 -10.97 4.55 2.43
C LYS A 69 -10.70 5.47 3.62
N LEU A 70 -9.51 6.06 3.66
CA LEU A 70 -9.19 7.05 4.68
C LEU A 70 -9.58 8.46 4.21
N PRO A 71 -10.36 9.22 4.99
CA PRO A 71 -10.78 10.58 4.61
C PRO A 71 -9.62 11.51 4.26
N ILE A 72 -8.47 11.34 4.91
CA ILE A 72 -7.25 12.13 4.69
C ILE A 72 -6.72 12.08 3.24
N PHE A 73 -7.03 11.03 2.48
CA PHE A 73 -6.55 10.87 1.11
C PHE A 73 -7.60 11.17 0.04
N GLY A 74 -8.87 11.32 0.41
CA GLY A 74 -9.99 11.56 -0.52
C GLY A 74 -10.31 10.41 -1.49
N LYS A 75 -9.38 9.48 -1.70
CA LYS A 75 -9.44 8.32 -2.61
C LYS A 75 -9.09 7.03 -1.84
N ASN A 76 -9.34 5.89 -2.48
CA ASN A 76 -9.01 4.57 -1.94
C ASN A 76 -7.52 4.22 -2.11
N VAL A 77 -6.79 4.99 -2.92
CA VAL A 77 -5.38 4.79 -3.22
C VAL A 77 -4.66 6.14 -3.26
N VAL A 78 -3.40 6.14 -2.86
CA VAL A 78 -2.50 7.29 -2.90
C VAL A 78 -1.41 7.00 -3.93
N ASP A 79 -1.36 7.84 -4.94
CA ASP A 79 -0.41 7.76 -6.02
C ASP A 79 0.81 8.64 -5.68
N CYS A 80 1.97 8.01 -5.54
CA CYS A 80 3.22 8.63 -5.09
C CYS A 80 4.25 8.60 -6.23
N LYS A 81 4.97 9.69 -6.44
CA LYS A 81 5.97 9.81 -7.52
C LYS A 81 7.35 9.27 -7.14
N SER A 82 7.60 9.07 -5.84
CA SER A 82 8.83 8.52 -5.29
C SER A 82 8.54 7.70 -4.04
N TRP A 83 9.57 7.03 -3.54
CA TRP A 83 9.48 6.24 -2.30
C TRP A 83 9.26 7.14 -1.08
N GLU A 84 9.87 8.32 -1.06
CA GLU A 84 9.70 9.30 0.02
C GLU A 84 8.23 9.71 0.18
N GLU A 85 7.55 10.02 -0.93
CA GLU A 85 6.10 10.32 -0.91
C GLU A 85 5.27 9.12 -0.40
N ALA A 86 5.67 7.90 -0.74
CA ALA A 86 5.02 6.69 -0.22
C ALA A 86 5.22 6.53 1.29
N VAL A 87 6.42 6.83 1.79
CA VAL A 87 6.73 6.82 3.23
C VAL A 87 5.95 7.90 3.98
N GLU A 88 5.80 9.09 3.40
CA GLU A 88 4.96 10.16 3.96
C GLU A 88 3.50 9.71 4.08
N ALA A 89 2.94 9.10 3.03
CA ALA A 89 1.58 8.56 3.06
C ALA A 89 1.43 7.46 4.14
N MET A 90 2.37 6.52 4.22
CA MET A 90 2.37 5.49 5.26
C MET A 90 2.46 6.09 6.67
N THR A 91 3.26 7.14 6.84
CA THR A 91 3.40 7.84 8.13
C THR A 91 2.08 8.50 8.54
N GLN A 92 1.34 9.08 7.59
CA GLN A 92 0.00 9.62 7.87
C GLN A 92 -0.96 8.52 8.34
N ILE A 93 -0.96 7.35 7.68
CA ILE A 93 -1.79 6.20 8.07
C ILE A 93 -1.44 5.72 9.48
N LYS A 94 -0.15 5.56 9.78
CA LYS A 94 0.36 5.15 11.10
C LYS A 94 -0.05 6.09 12.23
N ASN A 95 -0.16 7.39 11.94
CA ASN A 95 -0.49 8.40 12.95
C ASN A 95 -2.01 8.57 13.13
N LEU A 96 -2.84 7.82 12.39
CA LEU A 96 -4.28 7.82 12.62
C LEU A 96 -4.62 7.21 13.97
N LYS A 97 -5.59 7.82 14.63
CA LYS A 97 -6.29 7.23 15.77
C LYS A 97 -7.53 6.55 15.23
N LYS A 98 -7.72 5.29 15.61
CA LYS A 98 -8.99 4.59 15.42
C LYS A 98 -10.05 5.34 16.22
N GLU A 99 -11.09 5.83 15.54
CA GLU A 99 -12.24 6.50 16.19
C GLU A 99 -13.09 5.50 16.97
#